data_AF-A0A9E1KUA8-F1
#
_entry.id   AF-A0A9E1KUA8-F1
#
_cell.length_a   1.000
_cell.length_b   1.000
_cell.length_c   1.000
_cell.angle_alpha   90.00
_cell.angle_beta   90.00
_cell.angle_gamma   90.00
#
_symmetry.space_group_name_H-M   'P 1'
#
loop_
_entity.id
_entity.type
_entity.pdbx_description
1 polymer ?
#
loop_
_entity_poly.entity_id
_entity_poly.type
_entity_poly.pdbx_seq_one_letter_code
_entity_poly.pdbx_strand_id
1 'polypeptide(L)'
;MRVNEIVVLKEVANDLNAGREFYALNGTSVGDYFWDSMISDIESLVVYAGVHERIRGLYRMPAKRFPYSIYYEIADDIAYVIAVLPMRRNPIWVTSKLKNRR
;
A
#
# COMPACT_ATOMS: atom_id res chain seq x y z
N MET A 1 -10.11 4.35 16.93
CA MET A 1 -10.39 5.25 15.81
C MET A 1 -11.14 4.45 14.77
N ARG A 2 -12.19 5.00 14.14
CA ARG A 2 -13.03 4.24 13.22
C ARG A 2 -12.93 4.87 11.85
N VAL A 3 -12.19 4.24 10.94
CA VAL A 3 -12.13 4.68 9.55
C VAL A 3 -13.40 4.23 8.85
N ASN A 4 -14.09 5.15 8.19
CA ASN A 4 -15.34 4.86 7.45
C ASN A 4 -15.16 5.02 5.93
N GLU A 5 -14.05 5.62 5.50
CA GLU A 5 -13.73 5.85 4.09
C GLU A 5 -12.24 5.63 3.83
N ILE A 6 -11.93 5.11 2.64
CA ILE A 6 -10.56 4.95 2.17
C ILE A 6 -10.40 5.74 0.88
N VAL A 7 -9.45 6.67 0.88
CA VAL A 7 -9.07 7.46 -0.30
C VAL A 7 -7.70 7.00 -0.76
N VAL A 8 -7.56 6.71 -2.04
CA VAL A 8 -6.32 6.21 -2.63
C VAL A 8 -5.72 7.26 -3.56
N LEU A 9 -4.46 7.63 -3.34
CA LEU A 9 -3.76 8.55 -4.22
C LEU A 9 -3.58 7.91 -5.61
N LYS A 10 -3.65 8.73 -6.67
CA LYS A 10 -3.49 8.27 -8.06
C LYS A 10 -2.18 7.50 -8.28
N GLU A 11 -1.12 7.86 -7.56
CA GLU A 11 0.19 7.22 -7.66
C GLU A 11 0.18 5.76 -7.16
N VAL A 12 -0.78 5.38 -6.32
CA VAL A 12 -0.94 4.01 -5.85
C VAL A 12 -1.36 3.08 -6.99
N ALA A 13 -2.17 3.56 -7.94
CA ALA A 13 -2.50 2.76 -9.13
C ALA A 13 -1.24 2.37 -9.92
N ASN A 14 -0.27 3.28 -10.03
CA ASN A 14 1.02 2.99 -10.67
C ASN A 14 1.84 1.97 -9.87
N ASP A 15 1.80 2.05 -8.53
CA ASP A 15 2.47 1.08 -7.67
C ASP A 15 1.88 -0.34 -7.84
N LEU A 16 0.55 -0.44 -7.86
CA LEU A 16 -0.17 -1.69 -8.04
C LEU A 16 0.07 -2.28 -9.44
N ASN A 17 0.02 -1.46 -10.49
CA ASN A 17 0.31 -1.89 -11.86
C ASN A 17 1.75 -2.43 -11.97
N ALA A 18 2.74 -1.71 -11.44
CA ALA A 18 4.13 -2.16 -11.45
C ALA A 18 4.33 -3.46 -10.67
N GLY A 19 3.58 -3.66 -9.57
CA GLY A 19 3.58 -4.91 -8.82
C GLY A 19 2.94 -6.08 -9.58
N ARG A 20 1.77 -5.85 -10.20
CA ARG A 20 1.06 -6.83 -11.03
C ARG A 20 1.92 -7.28 -12.20
N GLU A 21 2.51 -6.35 -12.93
CA GLU A 21 3.43 -6.64 -14.04
C GLU A 21 4.63 -7.45 -13.58
N PHE A 22 5.25 -7.09 -12.44
CA PHE A 22 6.37 -7.84 -11.88
C PHE A 22 6.00 -9.29 -11.56
N TYR A 23 4.86 -9.53 -10.94
CA TYR A 23 4.44 -10.89 -10.59
C TYR A 23 3.88 -11.68 -11.78
N ALA A 24 3.34 -10.99 -12.79
CA ALA A 24 2.91 -11.62 -14.05
C ALA A 24 4.08 -12.26 -14.82
N LEU A 25 5.33 -11.85 -14.57
CA LEU A 25 6.51 -12.53 -15.09
C LEU A 25 6.62 -14.01 -14.65
N ASN A 26 6.02 -14.37 -13.51
CA ASN A 26 5.94 -15.74 -13.02
C ASN A 26 4.62 -16.44 -13.41
N GLY A 27 3.81 -15.80 -14.25
CA GLY A 27 2.49 -16.25 -14.67
C GLY A 27 1.42 -15.18 -14.43
N THR A 28 0.58 -14.93 -15.44
CA THR A 28 -0.46 -13.89 -15.40
C THR A 28 -1.37 -14.01 -14.18
N SER A 29 -1.75 -15.23 -13.81
CA SER A 29 -2.57 -15.50 -12.62
C SER A 29 -1.93 -15.08 -11.31
N VAL A 30 -0.59 -15.06 -11.21
CA VAL A 30 0.14 -14.56 -10.03
C VAL A 30 0.08 -13.03 -9.97
N GLY A 31 0.15 -12.37 -11.13
CA GLY A 31 -0.06 -10.93 -11.23
C GLY A 31 -1.48 -10.53 -10.81
N ASP A 32 -2.49 -11.27 -11.26
CA ASP A 32 -3.88 -11.04 -10.88
C ASP A 32 -4.10 -11.31 -9.39
N TYR A 33 -3.54 -12.40 -8.86
CA TYR A 33 -3.59 -12.69 -7.43
C TYR A 33 -2.90 -11.60 -6.57
N PHE A 34 -1.81 -11.01 -7.06
CA PHE A 34 -1.18 -9.84 -6.44
C PHE A 34 -2.15 -8.66 -6.37
N TRP A 35 -2.80 -8.34 -7.49
CA TRP A 35 -3.74 -7.24 -7.57
C TRP A 35 -4.88 -7.40 -6.56
N ASP A 36 -5.57 -8.54 -6.59
CA ASP A 36 -6.69 -8.82 -5.70
C ASP A 36 -6.28 -8.82 -4.23
N SER A 37 -5.09 -9.35 -3.93
CA SER A 37 -4.55 -9.34 -2.56
C SER A 37 -4.27 -7.92 -2.06
N MET A 38 -3.72 -7.03 -2.89
CA MET A 38 -3.44 -5.66 -2.49
C MET A 38 -4.73 -4.85 -2.28
N ILE A 39 -5.73 -5.03 -3.14
CA ILE A 39 -7.04 -4.38 -2.96
C ILE A 39 -7.70 -4.84 -1.66
N SER A 40 -7.73 -6.15 -1.40
CA SER A 40 -8.28 -6.69 -0.15
C SER A 40 -7.56 -6.18 1.10
N ASP A 41 -6.23 -6.05 1.03
CA ASP A 41 -5.45 -5.49 2.14
C ASP A 41 -5.74 -3.99 2.34
N ILE A 42 -5.86 -3.20 1.27
CA ILE A 42 -6.27 -1.78 1.34
C ILE A 42 -7.65 -1.65 1.98
N GLU A 43 -8.65 -2.41 1.51
CA GLU A 43 -10.02 -2.37 2.05
C GLU A 43 -10.08 -2.74 3.53
N SER A 44 -9.18 -3.60 3.99
CA SER A 44 -9.10 -3.97 5.41
C SER A 44 -8.72 -2.82 6.34
N LEU A 45 -8.27 -1.67 5.82
CA LEU A 45 -8.01 -0.47 6.61
C LEU A 45 -9.26 0.08 7.31
N VAL A 46 -10.48 -0.20 6.81
CA VAL A 46 -11.72 0.12 7.55
C VAL A 46 -11.71 -0.50 8.96
N VAL A 47 -11.07 -1.66 9.12
CA VAL A 47 -11.00 -2.38 10.39
C VAL A 47 -9.70 -2.11 11.14
N TYR A 48 -8.57 -2.06 10.43
CA TYR A 48 -7.23 -2.07 11.04
C TYR A 48 -6.48 -0.73 10.96
N ALA A 49 -7.08 0.33 10.42
CA ALA A 49 -6.41 1.62 10.37
C ALA A 49 -6.06 2.12 11.79
N GLY A 50 -4.82 2.57 11.96
CA GLY A 50 -4.33 3.19 13.19
C GLY A 50 -3.63 2.25 14.17
N VAL A 51 -3.73 0.92 14.01
CA VAL A 51 -3.01 -0.04 14.88
C VAL A 51 -1.59 -0.37 14.40
N HIS A 52 -1.24 0.11 13.20
CA HIS A 52 0.02 -0.19 12.55
C HIS A 52 1.16 0.69 13.05
N GLU A 53 2.40 0.23 12.92
CA GLU A 53 3.57 1.04 13.26
C GLU A 53 3.66 2.29 12.39
N ARG A 54 4.18 3.39 12.94
CA ARG A 54 4.43 4.61 12.19
C ARG A 54 5.87 4.69 11.75
N ILE A 55 6.09 4.83 10.44
CA ILE A 55 7.40 5.05 9.84
C ILE A 55 7.36 6.36 9.06
N ARG A 56 8.25 7.30 9.43
CA ARG A 56 8.39 8.61 8.76
C ARG A 56 7.09 9.42 8.71
N GLY A 57 6.27 9.29 9.75
CA GLY A 57 5.01 10.01 9.91
C GLY A 57 3.78 9.30 9.35
N LEU A 58 3.95 8.22 8.58
CA LEU A 58 2.87 7.43 8.00
C LEU A 58 2.69 6.12 8.75
N TYR A 59 1.46 5.63 8.84
CA TYR A 59 1.21 4.24 9.21
C TYR A 59 1.72 3.32 8.11
N ARG A 60 2.34 2.22 8.50
CA ARG A 60 2.86 1.19 7.58
C ARG A 60 2.21 -0.14 7.90
N MET A 61 1.37 -0.60 6.99
CA MET A 61 0.77 -1.93 7.04
C MET A 61 1.50 -2.87 6.07
N PRO A 62 2.17 -3.93 6.55
CA PRO A 62 2.64 -5.00 5.69
C PRO A 62 1.45 -5.69 5.00
N ALA A 63 1.57 -5.95 3.71
CA ALA A 63 0.60 -6.78 3.00
C ALA A 63 0.68 -8.23 3.50
N LYS A 64 -0.45 -8.96 3.46
CA LYS A 64 -0.56 -10.30 4.05
C LYS A 64 0.11 -11.38 3.20
N ARG A 65 0.08 -11.22 1.87
CA ARG A 65 0.49 -12.27 0.91
C ARG A 65 1.79 -11.97 0.18
N PHE A 66 2.09 -10.69 -0.01
CA PHE A 66 3.23 -10.26 -0.80
C PHE A 66 4.16 -9.36 0.02
N PRO A 67 5.48 -9.35 -0.25
CA PRO A 67 6.46 -8.51 0.42
C PRO A 67 6.33 -7.04 -0.02
N TYR A 68 5.20 -6.43 0.32
CA TYR A 68 4.81 -5.06 0.05
C TYR A 68 4.34 -4.40 1.34
N SER A 69 4.36 -3.07 1.37
CA SER A 69 3.82 -2.29 2.48
C SER A 69 2.92 -1.19 1.95
N ILE A 70 1.75 -1.07 2.57
CA ILE A 70 0.76 -0.03 2.35
C ILE A 70 1.07 1.09 3.34
N TYR A 71 1.36 2.26 2.81
CA TYR A 71 1.62 3.48 3.57
C TYR A 71 0.40 4.37 3.51
N TYR A 72 -0.09 4.77 4.67
CA TYR A 72 -1.28 5.60 4.77
C TYR A 72 -1.19 6.57 5.94
N GLU A 73 -2.02 7.60 5.90
CA GLU A 73 -2.31 8.45 7.04
C GLU A 73 -3.81 8.46 7.32
N ILE A 74 -4.19 9.02 8.45
CA ILE A 74 -5.59 9.11 8.83
C ILE A 74 -5.89 10.54 9.23
N ALA A 75 -6.91 11.12 8.60
CA ALA A 75 -7.47 12.43 8.93
C ALA A 75 -9.00 12.33 8.79
N ASP A 76 -9.72 12.91 9.76
CA ASP A 76 -11.20 12.98 9.75
C ASP A 76 -11.91 11.63 9.47
N ASP A 77 -11.45 10.55 10.12
CA ASP A 77 -11.94 9.18 9.92
C ASP A 77 -11.79 8.61 8.49
N ILE A 78 -10.91 9.21 7.68
CA ILE A 78 -10.53 8.76 6.34
C ILE A 78 -9.11 8.20 6.35
N ALA A 79 -8.92 6.99 5.84
CA ALA A 79 -7.58 6.46 5.57
C ALA A 79 -7.12 6.88 4.17
N TYR A 80 -6.09 7.74 4.11
CA TYR A 80 -5.47 8.17 2.86
C TYR A 80 -4.31 7.25 2.52
N VAL A 81 -4.49 6.36 1.54
CA VAL A 81 -3.45 5.47 1.05
C VAL A 81 -2.53 6.23 0.09
N ILE A 82 -1.29 6.45 0.55
CA ILE A 82 -0.29 7.26 -0.14
C ILE A 82 0.60 6.42 -1.07
N ALA A 83 0.91 5.18 -0.67
CA ALA A 83 1.80 4.33 -1.46
C ALA A 83 1.63 2.83 -1.14
N VAL A 84 1.90 1.97 -2.12
CA VAL A 84 1.96 0.50 -1.94
C VAL A 84 3.30 -0.01 -2.49
N LEU A 85 4.32 -0.07 -1.64
CA LEU A 85 5.70 -0.21 -2.11
C LEU A 85 6.30 -1.58 -1.80
N PRO A 86 7.12 -2.15 -2.71
CA PRO A 86 7.81 -3.40 -2.48
C PRO A 86 8.86 -3.26 -1.37
N MET A 87 8.87 -4.21 -0.43
CA MET A 87 9.85 -4.27 0.67
C MET A 87 11.25 -4.71 0.21
N ARG A 88 11.35 -5.31 -0.99
CA ARG A 88 12.61 -5.80 -1.58
C ARG A 88 13.48 -4.71 -2.22
N ARG A 89 12.99 -3.48 -2.36
CA ARG A 89 13.75 -2.38 -2.97
C ARG A 89 14.62 -1.64 -1.96
N ASN A 90 15.66 -0.98 -2.48
CA ASN A 90 16.55 -0.14 -1.68
C ASN A 90 15.74 0.86 -0.81
N PRO A 91 15.99 0.93 0.51
CA PRO A 91 15.28 1.86 1.41
C PRO A 91 15.34 3.33 0.99
N ILE A 92 16.41 3.76 0.30
CA ILE A 92 16.54 5.13 -0.24
C ILE A 92 15.49 5.38 -1.32
N TRP A 93 15.24 4.40 -2.19
CA TRP A 93 14.21 4.49 -3.23
C TRP A 93 12.80 4.60 -2.62
N VAL A 94 12.51 3.78 -1.60
CA VAL A 94 11.23 3.84 -0.86
C VAL A 94 11.07 5.21 -0.22
N THR A 95 12.12 5.73 0.41
CA THR A 95 12.10 7.06 1.05
C THR A 95 11.83 8.17 0.04
N SER A 96 12.47 8.13 -1.12
CA SER A 96 12.28 9.12 -2.19
C SER A 96 10.83 9.12 -2.70
N LYS A 97 10.24 7.93 -2.91
CA LYS A 97 8.83 7.81 -3.31
C LYS A 97 7.87 8.43 -2.29
N LEU A 98 8.08 8.15 -1.01
CA LEU A 98 7.22 8.70 0.05
C LEU A 98 7.35 10.22 0.19
N LYS A 99 8.55 10.78 0.03
CA LYS A 99 8.77 12.23 0.10
C LYS A 99 8.10 12.99 -1.04
N ASN A 100 8.02 12.41 -2.24
CA ASN A 100 7.44 13.07 -3.42
C ASN A 100 5.90 12.99 -3.47
N ARG A 101 5.27 12.25 -2.55
CA ARG A 101 3.82 12.00 -2.54
C ARG A 101 3.14 12.59 -1.30
N ARG A 102 3.87 13.39 -0.55
CA ARG A 102 3.45 14.02 0.68
C ARG A 102 3.55 15.53 0.54
#